data_AF-A0A2V6H1L9-F1
#
_entry.id   AF-A0A2V6H1L9-F1
#
_cell.length_a   1.000
_cell.length_b   1.000
_cell.length_c   1.000
_cell.angle_alpha   90.00
_cell.angle_beta   90.00
_cell.angle_gamma   90.00
#
_symmetry.space_group_name_H-M   'P 1'
#
loop_
_entity.id
_entity.type
_entity.pdbx_description
1 polymer ?
#
loop_
_entity_poly.entity_id
_entity_poly.type
_entity_poly.pdbx_seq_one_letter_code
_entity_poly.pdbx_strand_id
1 'polypeptide(L)'
;MSLLIISVGEIVRKLSRSWWQGLFVIAAVAAASVLTLISLYGFRREAISPENRPIQSRIAGYVSSNACGACHPGNYASWHASFHRTMTQVATPASLPPEMDKLELAFNGREYKAERRGDKFFVRTRAEGSGNYGEPQQVVLVTGSHTLQVPWLETGEGRTLQQFPFGYIVAEKMWAPMSQTFLLPPNVKEYYYVGAWNGACMDCHVTQGQSRFVADNKWDSQVAEFGIACEACHSEGREHIERNRNPIRRFKIHLTTKSDPTVTNPASLKGPESGLACGQCHSVWAFNDMTDKIDFNRHGAAFRPGARNLAQRFVVQPNAPDHREQKDFIHRTEPDFFHNRFWGDGMIRVTGREFNGVQGSPCFRGGEFSCISCHEMHLDSPGQADVKTWARTGQLKPKMDSDAACLQCHKDLSARLVAHTHHSADSSGSRCYNCHMPRTTFGLLHAMRSHQVSSPTVQESLAYGRPNACNLCHLDQTLAWAAQNLHAWYNQPMPELSQDDRTIAAAVQWILKGDAGQRVLIAWGMGWESAQKTAGRDWLYPYLIYTMTDTYAAVRFDAWKSLQTLPGFSDFRFNFTAPESSLSESAKRAYE
;
A
#
# COMPACT_ATOMS: atom_id res chain seq x y z
N MET A 1 64.08 50.70 -29.68
CA MET A 1 64.92 49.48 -29.66
C MET A 1 65.27 49.20 -28.22
N SER A 2 64.49 48.34 -27.56
CA SER A 2 64.78 46.91 -27.32
C SER A 2 65.39 46.75 -25.92
N LEU A 3 64.57 46.38 -24.92
CA LEU A 3 64.24 45.00 -24.52
C LEU A 3 65.38 44.30 -23.77
N LEU A 4 65.18 44.12 -22.46
CA LEU A 4 65.67 42.96 -21.73
C LEU A 4 64.58 42.51 -20.75
N ILE A 5 63.84 41.50 -21.21
CA ILE A 5 62.82 40.76 -20.49
C ILE A 5 63.55 39.89 -19.47
N ILE A 6 63.37 40.16 -18.18
CA ILE A 6 63.65 39.19 -17.12
C ILE A 6 62.39 38.35 -16.95
N SER A 7 62.54 37.07 -17.29
CA SER A 7 61.50 36.05 -17.29
C SER A 7 60.94 35.81 -15.88
N VAL A 8 59.62 35.91 -15.75
CA VAL A 8 58.81 35.51 -14.57
C VAL A 8 59.02 34.03 -14.18
N GLY A 9 59.70 33.23 -15.03
CA GLY A 9 59.98 31.82 -14.79
C GLY A 9 60.93 31.50 -13.63
N GLU A 10 61.81 32.41 -13.20
CA GLU A 10 62.76 32.13 -12.12
C GLU A 10 62.18 32.32 -10.70
N ILE A 11 61.11 33.11 -10.55
CA ILE A 11 60.44 33.29 -9.24
C ILE A 11 59.62 32.05 -8.88
N VAL A 12 59.04 31.37 -9.88
CA VAL A 12 58.23 30.16 -9.67
C VAL A 12 59.11 28.95 -9.28
N ARG A 13 60.39 28.93 -9.65
CA ARG A 13 61.31 27.81 -9.38
C ARG A 13 61.90 27.78 -7.97
N LYS A 14 61.65 28.80 -7.13
CA LYS A 14 62.13 28.88 -5.74
C LYS A 14 61.08 28.56 -4.68
N LEU A 15 59.83 28.29 -5.05
CA LEU A 15 58.82 27.83 -4.11
C LEU A 15 59.00 26.33 -3.86
N SER A 16 59.55 25.99 -2.69
CA SER A 16 59.78 24.60 -2.30
C SER A 16 58.48 23.79 -2.28
N ARG A 17 58.59 22.48 -2.52
CA ARG A 17 57.47 21.51 -2.58
C ARG A 17 56.57 21.57 -1.32
N SER A 18 57.11 22.01 -0.18
CA SER A 18 56.37 22.19 1.08
C SER A 18 55.40 23.37 1.06
N TRP A 19 55.69 24.42 0.29
CA TRP A 19 54.80 25.59 0.16
C TRP A 19 53.54 25.26 -0.65
N TRP A 20 53.70 24.48 -1.72
CA TRP A 20 52.58 23.94 -2.49
C TRP A 20 51.76 22.92 -1.71
N GLN A 21 52.41 22.09 -0.88
CA GLN A 21 51.72 21.19 0.05
C GLN A 21 50.92 21.96 1.12
N GLY A 22 51.49 23.04 1.67
CA GLY A 22 50.79 23.92 2.63
C GLY A 22 49.55 24.57 2.03
N LEU A 23 49.66 25.13 0.82
CA LEU A 23 48.52 25.70 0.09
C LEU A 23 47.45 24.65 -0.22
N PHE A 24 47.84 23.43 -0.59
CA PHE A 24 46.89 22.35 -0.86
C PHE A 24 46.14 21.90 0.40
N VAL A 25 46.83 21.78 1.54
CA VAL A 25 46.20 21.46 2.84
C VAL A 25 45.22 22.55 3.27
N ILE A 26 45.60 23.83 3.13
CA ILE A 26 44.73 24.97 3.45
C ILE A 26 43.49 24.96 2.54
N ALA A 27 43.67 24.74 1.23
CA ALA A 27 42.56 24.66 0.28
C ALA A 27 41.64 23.47 0.58
N ALA A 28 42.18 22.31 0.94
CA ALA A 28 41.40 21.13 1.30
C ALA A 28 40.61 21.33 2.60
N VAL A 29 41.21 21.94 3.62
CA VAL A 29 40.53 22.28 4.88
C VAL A 29 39.45 23.34 4.64
N ALA A 30 39.71 24.35 3.82
CA ALA A 30 38.72 25.35 3.44
C ALA A 30 37.54 24.72 2.66
N ALA A 31 37.83 23.85 1.69
CA ALA A 31 36.80 23.13 0.94
C ALA A 31 35.97 22.19 1.85
N ALA A 32 36.61 21.46 2.76
CA ALA A 32 35.92 20.63 3.75
C ALA A 32 35.07 21.47 4.71
N SER A 33 35.55 22.64 5.12
CA SER A 33 34.81 23.57 5.98
C SER A 33 33.61 24.17 5.25
N VAL A 34 33.75 24.53 3.97
CA VAL A 34 32.66 25.01 3.11
C VAL A 34 31.64 23.90 2.89
N LEU A 35 32.06 22.67 2.59
CA LEU A 35 31.17 21.52 2.45
C LEU A 35 30.45 21.20 3.76
N THR A 36 31.14 21.32 4.90
CA THR A 36 30.54 21.13 6.23
C THR A 36 29.54 22.25 6.53
N LEU A 37 29.84 23.50 6.19
CA LEU A 37 28.92 24.64 6.35
C LEU A 37 27.72 24.54 5.41
N ILE A 38 27.91 24.12 4.16
CA ILE A 38 26.81 23.84 3.21
C ILE A 38 25.97 22.67 3.72
N SER A 39 26.59 21.61 4.25
CA SER A 39 25.89 20.48 4.86
C SER A 39 25.11 20.92 6.10
N LEU A 40 25.68 21.76 6.97
CA LEU A 40 25.04 22.31 8.16
C LEU A 40 23.91 23.30 7.80
N TYR A 41 24.09 24.09 6.74
CA TYR A 41 23.08 25.02 6.24
C TYR A 41 21.94 24.28 5.53
N GLY A 42 22.25 23.20 4.80
CA GLY A 42 21.28 22.26 4.23
C GLY A 42 20.50 21.51 5.32
N PHE A 43 21.16 21.09 6.40
CA PHE A 43 20.52 20.50 7.58
C PHE A 43 19.61 21.50 8.32
N ARG A 44 19.99 22.78 8.42
CA ARG A 44 19.14 23.83 9.03
C ARG A 44 17.89 24.18 8.21
N ARG A 45 17.79 23.72 6.97
CA ARG A 45 16.55 23.75 6.16
C ARG A 45 15.68 22.50 6.34
N GLU A 46 15.95 21.64 7.32
CA GLU A 46 14.89 20.78 7.86
C GLU A 46 13.80 21.71 8.42
N ALA A 47 12.69 21.77 7.70
CA ALA A 47 11.49 22.48 8.12
C ALA A 47 11.24 22.21 9.61
N ILE A 48 11.13 23.27 10.42
CA ILE A 48 10.83 23.16 11.84
C ILE A 48 9.60 22.28 11.98
N SER A 49 9.75 21.16 12.67
CA SER A 49 8.68 20.18 12.82
C SER A 49 7.41 20.85 13.37
N PRO A 50 6.21 20.49 12.87
CA PRO A 50 4.96 20.93 13.46
C PRO A 50 4.90 20.66 14.97
N GLU A 51 4.28 21.57 15.71
CA GLU A 51 3.93 21.37 17.12
C GLU A 51 2.65 20.50 17.22
N ASN A 52 2.29 20.00 18.41
CA ASN A 52 1.05 19.22 18.68
C ASN A 52 0.79 17.99 17.79
N ARG A 53 1.86 17.35 17.31
CA ARG A 53 1.78 16.09 16.56
C ARG A 53 2.32 14.92 17.37
N PRO A 54 1.98 13.68 17.00
CA PRO A 54 2.71 12.49 17.40
C PRO A 54 4.22 12.68 17.21
N ILE A 55 5.03 12.20 18.17
CA ILE A 55 6.48 12.41 18.15
C ILE A 55 7.24 11.13 17.86
N GLN A 56 8.43 11.30 17.29
CA GLN A 56 9.44 10.25 17.31
C GLN A 56 10.17 10.31 18.65
N SER A 57 10.21 9.21 19.40
CA SER A 57 10.85 9.13 20.71
C SER A 57 11.85 7.98 20.79
N ARG A 58 12.74 8.03 21.79
CA ARG A 58 13.70 6.96 22.05
C ARG A 58 13.00 5.81 22.77
N ILE A 59 12.54 4.83 22.00
CA ILE A 59 11.98 3.58 22.52
C ILE A 59 13.12 2.59 22.79
N ALA A 60 13.12 1.95 23.95
CA ALA A 60 14.17 1.01 24.34
C ALA A 60 14.33 -0.11 23.28
N GLY A 61 15.57 -0.39 22.88
CA GLY A 61 15.87 -1.39 21.84
C GLY A 61 15.92 -0.83 20.42
N TYR A 62 15.22 0.27 20.14
CA TYR A 62 15.14 0.88 18.82
C TYR A 62 16.21 1.97 18.61
N VAL A 63 16.77 2.04 17.41
CA VAL A 63 17.92 2.91 17.07
C VAL A 63 17.74 3.75 15.81
N SER A 64 16.60 3.61 15.12
CA SER A 64 16.27 4.22 13.84
C SER A 64 17.06 3.63 12.66
N SER A 65 16.42 3.61 11.48
CA SER A 65 17.00 3.16 10.21
C SER A 65 18.30 3.89 9.84
N ASN A 66 18.45 5.14 10.29
CA ASN A 66 19.67 5.93 10.06
C ASN A 66 20.93 5.24 10.61
N ALA A 67 20.82 4.50 11.72
CA ALA A 67 21.94 3.79 12.30
C ALA A 67 22.38 2.57 11.47
N CYS A 68 21.49 2.05 10.62
CA CYS A 68 21.76 0.90 9.76
C CYS A 68 22.59 1.27 8.52
N GLY A 69 22.41 2.48 7.98
CA GLY A 69 22.97 2.90 6.68
C GLY A 69 24.49 2.89 6.60
N ALA A 70 25.20 3.10 7.72
CA ALA A 70 26.67 3.07 7.74
C ALA A 70 27.25 1.66 7.50
N CYS A 71 26.54 0.60 7.91
CA CYS A 71 26.96 -0.79 7.71
C CYS A 71 26.26 -1.46 6.52
N HIS A 72 25.05 -1.02 6.18
CA HIS A 72 24.20 -1.60 5.12
C HIS A 72 23.78 -0.54 4.08
N PRO A 73 24.73 0.09 3.36
CA PRO A 73 24.40 1.21 2.46
C PRO A 73 23.49 0.80 1.29
N GLY A 74 23.64 -0.43 0.76
CA GLY A 74 22.78 -0.95 -0.32
C GLY A 74 21.33 -1.11 0.12
N ASN A 75 21.10 -1.87 1.20
CA ASN A 75 19.76 -2.10 1.76
C ASN A 75 19.10 -0.80 2.21
N TYR A 76 19.88 0.13 2.78
CA TYR A 76 19.40 1.45 3.16
C TYR A 76 18.95 2.25 1.95
N ALA A 77 19.73 2.27 0.86
CA ALA A 77 19.37 2.98 -0.36
C ALA A 77 18.08 2.43 -0.99
N SER A 78 17.93 1.10 -1.09
CA SER A 78 16.72 0.48 -1.63
C SER A 78 15.51 0.72 -0.72
N TRP A 79 15.66 0.56 0.60
CA TRP A 79 14.60 0.86 1.57
C TRP A 79 14.17 2.33 1.48
N HIS A 80 15.11 3.27 1.37
CA HIS A 80 14.80 4.70 1.30
C HIS A 80 14.03 5.05 0.01
N ALA A 81 14.22 4.30 -1.07
CA ALA A 81 13.47 4.47 -2.31
C ALA A 81 12.09 3.78 -2.29
N SER A 82 11.81 2.95 -1.28
CA SER A 82 10.56 2.20 -1.16
C SER A 82 9.38 3.02 -0.65
N PHE A 83 8.18 2.47 -0.87
CA PHE A 83 6.94 3.05 -0.33
C PHE A 83 6.69 2.71 1.14
N HIS A 84 7.36 1.70 1.69
CA HIS A 84 7.34 1.41 3.13
C HIS A 84 7.88 2.59 3.94
N ARG A 85 9.03 3.14 3.53
CA ARG A 85 9.69 4.30 4.17
C ARG A 85 8.85 5.59 4.12
N THR A 86 7.94 5.71 3.16
CA THR A 86 7.11 6.92 2.96
C THR A 86 5.66 6.75 3.44
N MET A 87 5.32 5.63 4.11
CA MET A 87 3.94 5.31 4.48
C MET A 87 3.29 6.36 5.39
N THR A 88 3.99 6.84 6.42
CA THR A 88 3.61 8.05 7.14
C THR A 88 4.82 8.96 7.22
N GLN A 89 4.61 10.25 6.94
CA GLN A 89 5.66 11.26 6.94
C GLN A 89 5.19 12.50 7.69
N VAL A 90 6.14 13.21 8.29
CA VAL A 90 5.90 14.57 8.77
C VAL A 90 5.55 15.46 7.59
N ALA A 91 4.53 16.31 7.75
CA ALA A 91 4.08 17.22 6.72
C ALA A 91 5.14 18.30 6.45
N THR A 92 5.65 18.32 5.22
CA THR A 92 6.64 19.27 4.72
C THR A 92 6.31 19.56 3.25
N PRO A 93 6.88 20.62 2.63
CA PRO A 93 6.71 20.85 1.20
C PRO A 93 7.15 19.68 0.31
N ALA A 94 8.05 18.81 0.81
CA ALA A 94 8.54 17.65 0.07
C ALA A 94 7.68 16.39 0.25
N SER A 95 6.86 16.31 1.30
CA SER A 95 6.04 15.13 1.60
C SER A 95 4.56 15.29 1.25
N LEU A 96 4.07 16.52 1.20
CA LEU A 96 2.66 16.81 0.89
C LEU A 96 2.38 16.76 -0.61
N PRO A 97 1.10 16.49 -0.99
CA PRO A 97 0.66 16.61 -2.37
C PRO A 97 1.01 17.98 -2.98
N PRO A 98 1.30 18.03 -4.29
CA PRO A 98 1.59 19.30 -4.96
C PRO A 98 0.38 20.25 -4.87
N GLU A 99 0.66 21.54 -4.80
CA GLU A 99 -0.34 22.62 -4.77
C GLU A 99 -1.34 22.56 -3.61
N MET A 100 -0.99 21.85 -2.52
CA MET A 100 -1.82 21.81 -1.33
C MET A 100 -2.16 23.20 -0.79
N ASP A 101 -1.28 24.18 -0.95
CA ASP A 101 -1.44 25.57 -0.53
C ASP A 101 -2.43 26.39 -1.39
N LYS A 102 -2.86 25.85 -2.53
CA LYS A 102 -3.87 26.46 -3.43
C LYS A 102 -5.25 25.82 -3.29
N LEU A 103 -5.40 24.89 -2.34
CA LEU A 103 -6.60 24.09 -2.21
C LEU A 103 -7.79 24.94 -1.71
N GLU A 104 -8.86 24.94 -2.50
CA GLU A 104 -10.19 25.43 -2.13
C GLU A 104 -11.21 24.36 -2.52
N LEU A 105 -11.82 23.70 -1.53
CA LEU A 105 -12.74 22.58 -1.74
C LEU A 105 -13.98 22.73 -0.85
N ALA A 106 -15.10 22.19 -1.31
CA ALA A 106 -16.33 22.11 -0.53
C ALA A 106 -16.79 20.65 -0.41
N PHE A 107 -17.19 20.24 0.79
CA PHE A 107 -17.76 18.93 1.04
C PHE A 107 -18.57 18.93 2.35
N ASN A 108 -19.71 18.23 2.33
CA ASN A 108 -20.58 18.05 3.50
C ASN A 108 -21.01 19.37 4.17
N GLY A 109 -21.39 20.38 3.36
CA GLY A 109 -21.83 21.69 3.84
C GLY A 109 -20.73 22.56 4.45
N ARG A 110 -19.47 22.22 4.18
CA ARG A 110 -18.28 22.95 4.67
C ARG A 110 -17.36 23.29 3.52
N GLU A 111 -16.75 24.47 3.61
CA GLU A 111 -15.70 24.93 2.70
C GLU A 111 -14.35 24.88 3.42
N TYR A 112 -13.33 24.46 2.69
CA TYR A 112 -11.97 24.26 3.16
C TYR A 112 -11.03 25.07 2.28
N LYS A 113 -10.19 25.89 2.92
CA LYS A 113 -9.17 26.67 2.25
C LYS A 113 -7.82 26.39 2.88
N ALA A 114 -6.86 26.00 2.07
CA ALA A 114 -5.50 25.81 2.53
C ALA A 114 -4.68 27.10 2.40
N GLU A 115 -3.65 27.21 3.22
CA GLU A 115 -2.65 28.27 3.15
C GLU A 115 -1.28 27.75 3.57
N ARG A 116 -0.22 28.38 3.07
CA ARG A 116 1.17 28.07 3.44
C ARG A 116 1.81 29.26 4.16
N ARG A 117 2.49 28.98 5.27
CA ARG A 117 3.26 29.96 6.05
C ARG A 117 4.68 29.42 6.25
N GLY A 118 5.63 29.90 5.46
CA GLY A 118 6.97 29.32 5.41
C GLY A 118 6.90 27.87 4.91
N ASP A 119 7.37 26.91 5.71
CA ASP A 119 7.29 25.48 5.38
C ASP A 119 6.10 24.75 6.03
N LYS A 120 5.24 25.48 6.76
CA LYS A 120 4.05 24.93 7.40
C LYS A 120 2.81 25.13 6.51
N PHE A 121 1.93 24.15 6.49
CA PHE A 121 0.66 24.17 5.76
C PHE A 121 -0.49 24.17 6.76
N PHE A 122 -1.51 24.96 6.48
CA PHE A 122 -2.69 25.09 7.32
C PHE A 122 -3.96 24.93 6.49
N VAL A 123 -5.02 24.47 7.13
CA VAL A 123 -6.37 24.40 6.57
C VAL A 123 -7.29 25.22 7.45
N ARG A 124 -8.10 26.06 6.81
CA ARG A 124 -9.21 26.77 7.43
C ARG A 124 -10.52 26.17 6.96
N THR A 125 -11.49 26.10 7.87
CA THR A 125 -12.83 25.57 7.58
C THR A 125 -13.90 26.58 7.95
N ARG A 126 -14.98 26.61 7.18
CA ARG A 126 -16.22 27.32 7.52
C ARG A 126 -17.45 26.54 7.08
N ALA A 127 -18.61 26.90 7.60
CA ALA A 127 -19.87 26.43 7.04
C ALA A 127 -20.06 27.05 5.66
N GLU A 128 -20.56 26.29 4.71
CA GLU A 128 -20.83 26.78 3.36
C GLU A 128 -21.81 27.96 3.40
N GLY A 129 -21.49 29.04 2.67
CA GLY A 129 -22.28 30.27 2.68
C GLY A 129 -22.11 31.14 3.93
N SER A 130 -21.26 30.76 4.90
CA SER A 130 -20.90 31.62 6.03
C SER A 130 -19.80 32.63 5.66
N GLY A 131 -19.71 33.73 6.40
CA GLY A 131 -18.77 34.82 6.11
C GLY A 131 -17.30 34.42 6.36
N ASN A 132 -16.91 34.30 7.63
CA ASN A 132 -15.51 34.16 8.01
C ASN A 132 -15.10 32.70 8.21
N TYR A 133 -13.86 32.41 7.83
CA TYR A 133 -13.20 31.15 8.17
C TYR A 133 -12.85 31.06 9.65
N GLY A 134 -12.94 29.85 10.21
CA GLY A 134 -12.44 29.55 11.54
C GLY A 134 -10.92 29.63 11.64
N GLU A 135 -10.41 29.33 12.82
CA GLU A 135 -8.97 29.30 13.09
C GLU A 135 -8.25 28.26 12.21
N PRO A 136 -7.00 28.56 11.79
CA PRO A 136 -6.23 27.68 10.92
C PRO A 136 -5.72 26.46 11.71
N GLN A 137 -5.97 25.26 11.22
CA GLN A 137 -5.41 24.02 11.76
C GLN A 137 -4.18 23.61 10.95
N GLN A 138 -3.04 23.35 11.60
CA GLN A 138 -1.85 22.92 10.89
C GLN A 138 -2.00 21.49 10.36
N VAL A 139 -1.55 21.25 9.13
CA VAL A 139 -1.33 19.92 8.57
C VAL A 139 0.00 19.42 9.11
N VAL A 140 -0.02 18.33 9.87
CA VAL A 140 1.14 17.88 10.65
C VAL A 140 1.73 16.55 10.20
N LEU A 141 0.91 15.66 9.62
CA LEU A 141 1.34 14.40 9.03
C LEU A 141 0.64 14.17 7.68
N VAL A 142 1.22 13.29 6.87
CA VAL A 142 0.58 12.68 5.70
C VAL A 142 0.78 11.17 5.76
N THR A 143 -0.28 10.42 5.48
CA THR A 143 -0.26 8.96 5.42
C THR A 143 -0.68 8.48 4.04
N GLY A 144 -0.03 7.44 3.54
CA GLY A 144 -0.17 6.95 2.18
C GLY A 144 0.91 7.51 1.28
N SER A 145 1.46 6.65 0.42
CA SER A 145 2.66 6.94 -0.37
C SER A 145 2.34 7.34 -1.81
N HIS A 146 1.97 6.38 -2.66
CA HIS A 146 1.98 6.56 -4.12
C HIS A 146 0.63 6.32 -4.81
N THR A 147 -0.39 5.92 -4.06
CA THR A 147 -1.74 5.67 -4.60
C THR A 147 -2.71 6.74 -4.09
N LEU A 148 -2.88 6.81 -2.77
CA LEU A 148 -3.73 7.75 -2.07
C LEU A 148 -2.92 8.38 -0.93
N GLN A 149 -2.93 9.71 -0.81
CA GLN A 149 -2.27 10.44 0.27
C GLN A 149 -3.31 11.18 1.12
N VAL A 150 -3.23 11.00 2.44
CA VAL A 150 -4.20 11.49 3.41
C VAL A 150 -3.50 12.43 4.40
N PRO A 151 -3.73 13.75 4.31
CA PRO A 151 -3.24 14.70 5.29
C PRO A 151 -3.96 14.57 6.63
N TRP A 152 -3.25 14.90 7.71
CA TRP A 152 -3.77 14.92 9.08
C TRP A 152 -3.55 16.29 9.71
N LEU A 153 -4.60 16.80 10.35
CA LEU A 153 -4.65 18.09 11.01
C LEU A 153 -4.40 17.93 12.52
N GLU A 154 -3.71 18.90 13.11
CA GLU A 154 -3.71 19.03 14.57
C GLU A 154 -5.09 19.48 15.09
N THR A 155 -5.40 19.11 16.32
CA THR A 155 -6.61 19.58 17.01
C THR A 155 -6.33 20.67 18.04
N GLY A 156 -5.05 20.92 18.37
CA GLY A 156 -4.65 21.72 19.53
C GLY A 156 -4.77 20.99 20.88
N GLU A 157 -5.30 19.76 20.89
CA GLU A 157 -5.54 18.97 22.10
C GLU A 157 -4.52 17.83 22.23
N GLY A 158 -3.37 18.15 22.82
CA GLY A 158 -2.26 17.20 22.97
C GLY A 158 -1.66 16.81 21.63
N ARG A 159 -1.54 15.51 21.35
CA ARG A 159 -1.04 14.97 20.07
C ARG A 159 -2.14 14.28 19.27
N THR A 160 -3.38 14.67 19.52
CA THR A 160 -4.57 14.10 18.88
C THR A 160 -4.71 14.65 17.48
N LEU A 161 -4.94 13.76 16.51
CA LEU A 161 -5.06 14.15 15.10
C LEU A 161 -6.49 14.03 14.60
N GLN A 162 -6.86 14.93 13.70
CA GLN A 162 -8.08 14.85 12.92
C GLN A 162 -7.73 14.58 11.46
N GLN A 163 -8.54 13.75 10.80
CA GLN A 163 -8.38 13.53 9.37
C GLN A 163 -8.77 14.81 8.59
N PHE A 164 -7.96 15.20 7.62
CA PHE A 164 -8.41 16.11 6.57
C PHE A 164 -9.41 15.37 5.66
N PRO A 165 -10.63 15.90 5.40
CA PRO A 165 -11.72 15.14 4.79
C PRO A 165 -11.51 14.75 3.33
N PHE A 166 -10.40 15.16 2.71
CA PHE A 166 -10.05 14.80 1.34
C PHE A 166 -8.74 14.00 1.29
N GLY A 167 -8.72 12.99 0.43
CA GLY A 167 -7.51 12.28 0.03
C GLY A 167 -7.07 12.73 -1.36
N TYR A 168 -5.76 12.70 -1.60
CA TYR A 168 -5.18 12.98 -2.91
C TYR A 168 -4.90 11.67 -3.66
N ILE A 169 -5.61 11.46 -4.76
CA ILE A 169 -5.41 10.34 -5.69
C ILE A 169 -4.24 10.69 -6.59
N VAL A 170 -3.09 10.06 -6.36
CA VAL A 170 -1.80 10.46 -6.94
C VAL A 170 -1.80 10.29 -8.46
N ALA A 171 -2.32 9.16 -8.97
CA ALA A 171 -2.35 8.87 -10.40
C ALA A 171 -3.20 9.87 -11.19
N GLU A 172 -4.34 10.29 -10.62
CA GLU A 172 -5.29 11.20 -11.24
C GLU A 172 -5.00 12.68 -10.93
N LYS A 173 -4.03 12.94 -10.05
CA LYS A 173 -3.70 14.27 -9.52
C LYS A 173 -4.92 15.01 -8.97
N MET A 174 -5.78 14.28 -8.27
CA MET A 174 -7.13 14.72 -7.91
C MET A 174 -7.36 14.62 -6.41
N TRP A 175 -7.99 15.64 -5.84
CA TRP A 175 -8.54 15.58 -4.49
C TRP A 175 -9.98 15.04 -4.52
N ALA A 176 -10.29 14.08 -3.67
CA ALA A 176 -11.62 13.53 -3.53
C ALA A 176 -11.97 13.35 -2.04
N PRO A 177 -13.25 13.50 -1.65
CA PRO A 177 -13.66 13.22 -0.28
C PRO A 177 -13.24 11.81 0.14
N MET A 178 -12.68 11.67 1.33
CA MET A 178 -12.14 10.40 1.81
C MET A 178 -13.20 9.29 1.78
N SER A 179 -14.44 9.59 2.19
CA SER A 179 -15.57 8.65 2.13
C SER A 179 -15.93 8.17 0.73
N GLN A 180 -15.48 8.86 -0.32
CA GLN A 180 -15.71 8.52 -1.73
C GLN A 180 -14.50 7.86 -2.42
N THR A 181 -13.39 7.68 -1.69
CA THR A 181 -12.19 6.95 -2.18
C THR A 181 -12.14 5.49 -1.74
N PHE A 182 -13.13 5.05 -0.95
CA PHE A 182 -13.32 3.67 -0.51
C PHE A 182 -14.70 3.17 -0.94
N LEU A 183 -14.86 1.85 -0.93
CA LEU A 183 -16.16 1.22 -1.16
C LEU A 183 -17.00 1.28 0.12
N LEU A 184 -17.53 2.47 0.41
CA LEU A 184 -18.36 2.73 1.58
C LEU A 184 -19.81 3.04 1.19
N PRO A 185 -20.80 2.70 2.03
CA PRO A 185 -22.19 3.06 1.80
C PRO A 185 -22.37 4.58 1.55
N PRO A 186 -23.23 5.00 0.61
CA PRO A 186 -23.30 6.38 0.12
C PRO A 186 -23.75 7.42 1.17
N ASN A 187 -24.40 6.96 2.24
CA ASN A 187 -24.83 7.75 3.38
C ASN A 187 -23.68 8.06 4.37
N VAL A 188 -22.56 7.36 4.30
CA VAL A 188 -21.38 7.64 5.13
C VAL A 188 -20.63 8.83 4.55
N LYS A 189 -20.74 9.99 5.20
CA LYS A 189 -20.04 11.22 4.78
C LYS A 189 -18.70 11.40 5.47
N GLU A 190 -18.64 11.06 6.76
CA GLU A 190 -17.43 11.07 7.58
C GLU A 190 -17.17 9.65 8.07
N TYR A 191 -15.98 9.14 7.81
CA TYR A 191 -15.64 7.74 8.12
C TYR A 191 -14.71 7.61 9.34
N TYR A 192 -13.78 8.54 9.52
CA TYR A 192 -12.80 8.50 10.60
C TYR A 192 -13.13 9.52 11.68
N TYR A 193 -13.04 9.09 12.94
CA TYR A 193 -13.22 9.93 14.13
C TYR A 193 -11.93 10.71 14.47
N VAL A 194 -12.06 11.76 15.30
CA VAL A 194 -10.91 12.48 15.86
C VAL A 194 -10.07 11.53 16.73
N GLY A 195 -8.80 11.38 16.42
CA GLY A 195 -7.90 10.39 17.05
C GLY A 195 -7.79 9.07 16.29
N ALA A 196 -8.48 8.89 15.15
CA ALA A 196 -8.40 7.66 14.36
C ALA A 196 -6.96 7.31 13.92
N TRP A 197 -6.14 8.31 13.57
CA TRP A 197 -4.73 8.05 13.28
C TRP A 197 -4.01 7.48 14.50
N ASN A 198 -4.25 8.07 15.67
CA ASN A 198 -3.63 7.73 16.94
C ASN A 198 -4.03 6.34 17.45
N GLY A 199 -5.29 5.96 17.29
CA GLY A 199 -5.85 4.73 17.84
C GLY A 199 -5.96 3.55 16.87
N ALA A 200 -5.70 3.74 15.57
CA ALA A 200 -5.84 2.68 14.57
C ALA A 200 -4.83 2.75 13.42
N CYS A 201 -4.59 3.92 12.81
CA CYS A 201 -3.71 3.98 11.63
C CYS A 201 -2.23 3.71 11.98
N MET A 202 -1.77 4.19 13.13
CA MET A 202 -0.38 3.99 13.54
C MET A 202 -0.02 2.53 13.80
N ASP A 203 -1.00 1.67 14.11
CA ASP A 203 -0.74 0.26 14.41
C ASP A 203 -0.06 -0.47 13.25
N CYS A 204 -0.20 0.06 12.03
CA CYS A 204 0.38 -0.50 10.81
C CYS A 204 1.24 0.47 9.99
N HIS A 205 1.17 1.79 10.23
CA HIS A 205 1.80 2.81 9.36
C HIS A 205 3.04 3.50 9.95
N VAL A 206 3.47 3.08 11.14
CA VAL A 206 4.72 3.53 11.77
C VAL A 206 5.48 2.34 12.35
N THR A 207 6.70 2.60 12.82
CA THR A 207 7.51 1.58 13.50
C THR A 207 7.40 1.76 15.01
N GLN A 208 7.02 0.68 15.69
CA GLN A 208 6.78 0.63 17.15
C GLN A 208 5.92 1.81 17.64
N GLY A 209 4.72 1.94 17.06
CA GLY A 209 3.74 2.94 17.48
C GLY A 209 3.21 2.66 18.89
N GLN A 210 3.08 3.72 19.69
CA GLN A 210 2.47 3.69 21.01
C GLN A 210 1.40 4.76 21.05
N SER A 211 0.14 4.32 20.99
CA SER A 211 -1.02 5.21 20.96
C SER A 211 -1.04 6.14 22.17
N ARG A 212 -0.78 5.59 23.38
CA ARG A 212 -0.76 6.30 24.67
C ARG A 212 -2.02 7.17 24.86
N PHE A 213 -3.16 6.48 24.91
CA PHE A 213 -4.44 7.10 25.25
C PHE A 213 -4.38 7.80 26.61
N VAL A 214 -4.88 9.03 26.64
CA VAL A 214 -5.08 9.89 27.80
C VAL A 214 -6.58 10.12 27.97
N ALA A 215 -7.02 10.57 29.15
CA ALA A 215 -8.44 10.89 29.39
C ALA A 215 -9.02 11.87 28.33
N ASP A 216 -10.35 11.86 28.22
CA ASP A 216 -11.13 12.77 27.35
C ASP A 216 -10.90 12.60 25.83
N ASN A 217 -10.65 11.37 25.38
CA ASN A 217 -10.34 11.05 23.97
C ASN A 217 -9.16 11.88 23.44
N LYS A 218 -8.08 11.90 24.24
CA LYS A 218 -6.83 12.56 23.86
C LYS A 218 -5.71 11.54 23.78
N TRP A 219 -4.67 11.88 23.03
CA TRP A 219 -3.52 11.01 22.84
C TRP A 219 -2.20 11.75 23.05
N ASP A 220 -1.24 11.04 23.64
CA ASP A 220 0.17 11.45 23.77
C ASP A 220 1.06 10.53 22.92
N SER A 221 0.63 10.29 21.68
CA SER A 221 1.23 9.26 20.85
C SER A 221 2.70 9.46 20.57
N GLN A 222 3.44 8.35 20.54
CA GLN A 222 4.85 8.32 20.18
C GLN A 222 5.19 7.11 19.31
N VAL A 223 6.27 7.20 18.55
CA VAL A 223 6.73 6.17 17.62
C VAL A 223 8.25 6.04 17.69
N ALA A 224 8.82 4.88 17.37
CA ALA A 224 10.27 4.75 17.21
C ALA A 224 10.74 5.45 15.92
N GLU A 225 9.97 5.33 14.84
CA GLU A 225 10.22 5.98 13.55
C GLU A 225 8.93 6.10 12.73
N PHE A 226 8.81 7.18 11.93
CA PHE A 226 7.69 7.35 10.99
C PHE A 226 7.91 6.54 9.71
N GLY A 227 6.84 5.94 9.21
CA GLY A 227 6.90 4.96 8.13
C GLY A 227 7.37 3.60 8.64
N ILE A 228 7.48 2.65 7.71
CA ILE A 228 7.92 1.30 8.03
C ILE A 228 9.43 1.24 7.87
N ALA A 229 10.11 1.33 9.02
CA ALA A 229 11.55 1.39 9.19
C ALA A 229 12.17 -0.02 9.19
N CYS A 230 13.51 -0.09 9.16
CA CYS A 230 14.24 -1.37 9.17
C CYS A 230 13.80 -2.28 10.33
N GLU A 231 13.63 -1.71 11.52
CA GLU A 231 13.34 -2.43 12.76
C GLU A 231 11.90 -2.98 12.84
N ALA A 232 11.00 -2.58 11.92
CA ALA A 232 9.68 -3.19 11.79
C ALA A 232 9.77 -4.65 11.28
N CYS A 233 10.75 -4.95 10.43
CA CYS A 233 10.94 -6.27 9.81
C CYS A 233 12.13 -7.05 10.41
N HIS A 234 13.11 -6.33 10.97
CA HIS A 234 14.35 -6.92 11.50
C HIS A 234 14.41 -7.02 13.03
N SER A 235 13.35 -6.60 13.72
CA SER A 235 13.32 -6.43 15.18
C SER A 235 14.23 -5.30 15.67
N GLU A 236 14.41 -5.18 16.99
CA GLU A 236 15.22 -4.16 17.66
C GLU A 236 16.71 -4.25 17.29
N GLY A 237 17.29 -3.16 16.79
CA GLY A 237 18.66 -3.12 16.26
C GLY A 237 19.75 -2.79 17.27
N ARG A 238 19.42 -2.36 18.50
CA ARG A 238 20.40 -1.86 19.47
C ARG A 238 21.49 -2.88 19.81
N GLU A 239 21.11 -4.09 20.21
CA GLU A 239 22.07 -5.14 20.57
C GLU A 239 22.96 -5.51 19.37
N HIS A 240 22.36 -5.58 18.18
CA HIS A 240 23.06 -5.84 16.94
C HIS A 240 24.15 -4.80 16.68
N ILE A 241 23.82 -3.51 16.79
CA ILE A 241 24.78 -2.42 16.60
C ILE A 241 25.87 -2.45 17.65
N GLU A 242 25.51 -2.56 18.94
CA GLU A 242 26.48 -2.56 20.05
C GLU A 242 27.53 -3.67 19.89
N ARG A 243 27.09 -4.87 19.51
CA ARG A 243 27.99 -6.01 19.28
C ARG A 243 28.81 -5.87 18.00
N ASN A 244 28.24 -5.33 16.92
CA ASN A 244 28.91 -5.21 15.62
C ASN A 244 29.78 -3.97 15.45
N ARG A 245 29.76 -3.04 16.41
CA ARG A 245 30.81 -2.01 16.54
C ARG A 245 32.21 -2.63 16.62
N ASN A 246 32.33 -3.85 17.13
CA ASN A 246 33.58 -4.60 17.14
C ASN A 246 33.89 -5.21 15.73
N PRO A 247 34.91 -4.73 15.01
CA PRO A 247 35.26 -5.26 13.68
C PRO A 247 35.71 -6.72 13.71
N ILE A 248 36.33 -7.19 14.79
CA ILE A 248 36.77 -8.58 14.94
C ILE A 248 35.55 -9.51 14.99
N ARG A 249 34.47 -9.11 15.67
CA ARG A 249 33.23 -9.87 15.69
C ARG A 249 32.63 -9.98 14.28
N ARG A 250 32.54 -8.86 13.56
CA ARG A 250 32.02 -8.83 12.19
C ARG A 250 32.81 -9.76 11.26
N PHE A 251 34.14 -9.69 11.32
CA PHE A 251 35.00 -10.56 10.53
C PHE A 251 34.85 -12.03 10.90
N LYS A 252 34.78 -12.37 12.20
CA LYS A 252 34.51 -13.74 12.64
C LYS A 252 33.18 -14.28 12.12
N ILE A 253 32.11 -13.49 12.14
CA ILE A 253 30.80 -13.92 11.61
C ILE A 253 30.87 -14.10 10.10
N HIS A 254 31.50 -13.18 9.37
CA HIS A 254 31.67 -13.28 7.92
C HIS A 254 32.43 -14.54 7.48
N LEU A 255 33.38 -15.02 8.30
CA LEU A 255 34.09 -16.28 8.06
C LEU A 255 33.27 -17.53 8.40
N THR A 256 32.10 -17.38 9.02
CA THR A 256 31.14 -18.47 9.23
C THR A 256 30.03 -18.43 8.19
N THR A 257 29.34 -19.54 7.99
CA THR A 257 28.09 -19.59 7.21
C THR A 257 26.86 -19.18 8.03
N LYS A 258 27.05 -18.69 9.26
CA LYS A 258 25.94 -18.40 10.19
C LYS A 258 25.47 -16.95 10.05
N SER A 259 24.16 -16.76 10.13
CA SER A 259 23.57 -15.43 10.28
C SER A 259 23.90 -14.85 11.65
N ASP A 260 23.91 -13.52 11.76
CA ASP A 260 24.05 -12.86 13.05
C ASP A 260 22.76 -13.05 13.88
N PRO A 261 22.82 -13.76 15.03
CA PRO A 261 21.61 -14.06 15.81
C PRO A 261 21.03 -12.85 16.54
N THR A 262 21.70 -11.69 16.49
CA THR A 262 21.27 -10.47 17.18
C THR A 262 20.26 -9.65 16.40
N VAL A 263 19.95 -10.04 15.16
CA VAL A 263 18.96 -9.36 14.31
C VAL A 263 18.23 -10.41 13.47
N THR A 264 16.93 -10.28 13.33
CA THR A 264 16.16 -11.22 12.51
C THR A 264 16.34 -10.89 11.04
N ASN A 265 16.53 -11.91 10.20
CA ASN A 265 16.38 -11.78 8.75
C ASN A 265 15.18 -12.65 8.29
N PRO A 266 14.06 -12.05 7.86
CA PRO A 266 12.90 -12.80 7.35
C PRO A 266 13.26 -13.83 6.27
N ALA A 267 14.26 -13.55 5.42
CA ALA A 267 14.73 -14.47 4.39
C ALA A 267 15.39 -15.77 4.89
N SER A 268 15.72 -15.83 6.18
CA SER A 268 16.28 -17.02 6.83
C SER A 268 15.23 -17.81 7.63
N LEU A 269 13.97 -17.36 7.64
CA LEU A 269 12.89 -18.01 8.38
C LEU A 269 12.06 -18.92 7.48
N LYS A 270 11.35 -19.87 8.11
CA LYS A 270 10.33 -20.66 7.44
C LYS A 270 9.13 -19.80 7.05
N GLY A 271 8.30 -20.34 6.16
CA GLY A 271 7.18 -19.65 5.55
C GLY A 271 6.25 -18.94 6.55
N PRO A 272 5.73 -19.64 7.58
CA PRO A 272 4.86 -19.04 8.58
C PRO A 272 5.51 -17.92 9.40
N GLU A 273 6.69 -18.14 9.98
CA GLU A 273 7.38 -17.11 10.77
C GLU A 273 7.83 -15.92 9.91
N SER A 274 8.30 -16.17 8.68
CA SER A 274 8.60 -15.10 7.72
C SER A 274 7.35 -14.33 7.32
N GLY A 275 6.23 -15.03 7.11
CA GLY A 275 4.96 -14.43 6.69
C GLY A 275 4.40 -13.49 7.76
N LEU A 276 4.55 -13.82 9.04
CA LEU A 276 4.11 -12.97 10.16
C LEU A 276 4.83 -11.62 10.21
N ALA A 277 6.08 -11.53 9.75
CA ALA A 277 6.79 -10.25 9.66
C ALA A 277 6.05 -9.25 8.76
N CYS A 278 5.38 -9.73 7.70
CA CYS A 278 4.50 -8.93 6.84
C CYS A 278 3.06 -8.87 7.40
N GLY A 279 2.57 -10.00 7.91
CA GLY A 279 1.22 -10.19 8.43
C GLY A 279 0.88 -9.33 9.63
N GLN A 280 1.89 -8.82 10.36
CA GLN A 280 1.68 -7.85 11.43
C GLN A 280 0.98 -6.56 10.97
N CYS A 281 1.07 -6.24 9.66
CA CYS A 281 0.38 -5.10 9.03
C CYS A 281 -0.55 -5.55 7.90
N HIS A 282 -0.10 -6.47 7.05
CA HIS A 282 -0.83 -6.94 5.86
C HIS A 282 -1.86 -8.03 6.18
N SER A 283 -2.58 -7.90 7.29
CA SER A 283 -3.63 -8.84 7.68
C SER A 283 -4.78 -8.16 8.41
N VAL A 284 -5.93 -8.83 8.41
CA VAL A 284 -7.02 -8.51 9.32
C VAL A 284 -6.66 -9.21 10.63
N TRP A 285 -6.37 -8.43 11.66
CA TRP A 285 -6.05 -8.93 12.98
C TRP A 285 -7.01 -8.35 14.03
N ALA A 286 -7.11 -9.04 15.15
CA ALA A 286 -7.85 -8.59 16.33
C ALA A 286 -7.02 -8.88 17.59
N PHE A 287 -7.20 -8.07 18.63
CA PHE A 287 -6.56 -8.31 19.93
C PHE A 287 -7.10 -9.59 20.57
N ASN A 288 -6.25 -10.31 21.32
CA ASN A 288 -6.69 -11.53 22.00
C ASN A 288 -7.72 -11.21 23.10
N ASP A 289 -7.48 -10.10 23.81
CA ASP A 289 -8.36 -9.55 24.85
C ASP A 289 -8.09 -8.04 25.11
N MET A 290 -8.78 -7.47 26.09
CA MET A 290 -8.64 -6.06 26.46
C MET A 290 -7.32 -5.74 27.19
N THR A 291 -6.73 -6.69 27.91
CA THR A 291 -5.43 -6.51 28.58
C THR A 291 -4.34 -6.34 27.53
N ASP A 292 -4.33 -7.20 26.53
CA ASP A 292 -3.40 -7.13 25.40
C ASP A 292 -3.58 -5.84 24.60
N LYS A 293 -4.83 -5.39 24.38
CA LYS A 293 -5.10 -4.08 23.75
C LYS A 293 -4.54 -2.92 24.58
N ILE A 294 -4.71 -2.93 25.90
CA ILE A 294 -4.18 -1.88 26.79
C ILE A 294 -2.65 -1.88 26.77
N ASP A 295 -2.03 -3.06 26.82
CA ASP A 295 -0.58 -3.21 26.76
C ASP A 295 -0.02 -2.72 25.42
N PHE A 296 -0.61 -3.14 24.30
CA PHE A 296 -0.25 -2.68 22.96
C PHE A 296 -0.35 -1.16 22.84
N ASN A 297 -1.43 -0.56 23.34
CA ASN A 297 -1.61 0.89 23.30
C ASN A 297 -0.54 1.66 24.09
N ARG A 298 -0.04 1.09 25.20
CA ARG A 298 0.93 1.76 26.09
C ARG A 298 2.38 1.52 25.68
N HIS A 299 2.70 0.31 25.27
CA HIS A 299 4.07 -0.15 25.06
C HIS A 299 4.39 -0.50 23.59
N GLY A 300 3.37 -0.50 22.74
CA GLY A 300 3.46 -0.89 21.33
C GLY A 300 3.41 -2.42 21.18
N ALA A 301 3.65 -2.87 19.95
CA ALA A 301 3.65 -4.30 19.65
C ALA A 301 4.71 -5.05 20.47
N ALA A 302 4.31 -6.15 21.09
CA ALA A 302 5.20 -7.14 21.70
C ALA A 302 5.74 -8.15 20.68
N PHE A 303 5.08 -8.28 19.53
CA PHE A 303 5.56 -9.10 18.42
C PHE A 303 6.97 -8.67 17.98
N ARG A 304 7.85 -9.65 17.74
CA ARG A 304 9.15 -9.45 17.12
C ARG A 304 9.27 -10.40 15.92
N PRO A 305 9.64 -9.91 14.73
CA PRO A 305 9.91 -10.77 13.58
C PRO A 305 10.76 -11.98 13.94
N GLY A 306 10.31 -13.17 13.53
CA GLY A 306 10.87 -14.47 13.95
C GLY A 306 10.05 -15.19 15.03
N ALA A 307 9.11 -14.49 15.68
CA ALA A 307 8.15 -15.12 16.58
C ALA A 307 7.10 -15.95 15.81
N ARG A 308 6.53 -16.95 16.50
CA ARG A 308 5.53 -17.87 15.94
C ARG A 308 4.10 -17.33 15.94
N ASN A 309 3.85 -16.22 16.62
CA ASN A 309 2.54 -15.56 16.71
C ASN A 309 2.74 -14.05 16.94
N LEU A 310 1.67 -13.26 16.84
CA LEU A 310 1.71 -11.80 17.01
C LEU A 310 1.64 -11.33 18.48
N ALA A 311 1.82 -12.24 19.45
CA ALA A 311 1.77 -12.05 20.90
C ALA A 311 0.42 -11.54 21.43
N GLN A 312 0.08 -10.27 21.19
CA GLN A 312 -1.10 -9.57 21.75
C GLN A 312 -2.36 -9.67 20.86
N ARG A 313 -2.21 -10.29 19.69
CA ARG A 313 -3.23 -10.32 18.65
C ARG A 313 -3.13 -11.59 17.83
N PHE A 314 -4.17 -11.86 17.07
CA PHE A 314 -4.23 -12.98 16.14
C PHE A 314 -4.72 -12.51 14.76
N VAL A 315 -4.33 -13.24 13.72
CA VAL A 315 -4.85 -12.99 12.36
C VAL A 315 -6.23 -13.63 12.26
N VAL A 316 -7.24 -12.83 11.94
CA VAL A 316 -8.62 -13.26 11.86
C VAL A 316 -8.82 -14.08 10.59
N GLN A 317 -9.16 -15.36 10.73
CA GLN A 317 -9.64 -16.22 9.65
C GLN A 317 -11.09 -16.62 9.96
N PRO A 318 -12.09 -16.16 9.17
CA PRO A 318 -13.50 -16.35 9.51
C PRO A 318 -13.85 -17.82 9.72
N ASN A 319 -13.47 -18.66 8.76
CA ASN A 319 -13.85 -20.07 8.68
C ASN A 319 -12.85 -21.02 9.38
N ALA A 320 -11.80 -20.50 10.01
CA ALA A 320 -10.89 -21.32 10.80
C ALA A 320 -11.52 -21.72 12.15
N PRO A 321 -11.18 -22.88 12.74
CA PRO A 321 -11.80 -23.34 13.99
C PRO A 321 -11.28 -22.67 15.26
N ASP A 322 -10.30 -21.78 15.14
CA ASP A 322 -9.59 -21.08 16.22
C ASP A 322 -10.36 -19.83 16.71
N HIS A 323 -9.93 -19.27 17.86
CA HIS A 323 -10.41 -17.99 18.41
C HIS A 323 -11.94 -17.79 18.38
N ARG A 324 -12.71 -18.85 18.66
CA ARG A 324 -14.18 -18.83 18.52
C ARG A 324 -14.82 -17.74 19.38
N GLU A 325 -14.41 -17.63 20.64
CA GLU A 325 -14.98 -16.63 21.56
C GLU A 325 -14.74 -15.19 21.09
N GLN A 326 -13.54 -14.90 20.60
CA GLN A 326 -13.19 -13.59 20.05
C GLN A 326 -13.99 -13.29 18.78
N LYS A 327 -14.13 -14.27 17.87
CA LYS A 327 -14.93 -14.09 16.65
C LYS A 327 -16.41 -13.92 16.96
N ASP A 328 -16.95 -14.66 17.92
CA ASP A 328 -18.33 -14.51 18.37
C ASP A 328 -18.56 -13.14 19.01
N PHE A 329 -17.58 -12.61 19.74
CA PHE A 329 -17.61 -11.24 20.24
C PHE A 329 -17.66 -10.23 19.11
N ILE A 330 -16.77 -10.35 18.11
CA ILE A 330 -16.75 -9.48 16.92
C ILE A 330 -18.09 -9.53 16.19
N HIS A 331 -18.68 -10.71 15.98
CA HIS A 331 -19.99 -10.84 15.35
C HIS A 331 -21.10 -10.08 16.08
N ARG A 332 -21.05 -10.03 17.43
CA ARG A 332 -22.03 -9.31 18.25
C ARG A 332 -21.80 -7.80 18.28
N THR A 333 -20.54 -7.35 18.31
CA THR A 333 -20.22 -5.92 18.48
C THR A 333 -20.03 -5.17 17.17
N GLU A 334 -19.63 -5.86 16.12
CA GLU A 334 -19.37 -5.31 14.78
C GLU A 334 -19.98 -6.24 13.71
N PRO A 335 -21.32 -6.23 13.51
CA PRO A 335 -22.00 -7.18 12.63
C PRO A 335 -21.46 -7.21 11.19
N ASP A 336 -21.00 -6.06 10.67
CA ASP A 336 -20.47 -5.94 9.31
C ASP A 336 -18.96 -6.25 9.20
N PHE A 337 -18.29 -6.59 10.31
CA PHE A 337 -16.82 -6.76 10.34
C PHE A 337 -16.34 -7.73 9.27
N PHE A 338 -16.95 -8.91 9.20
CA PHE A 338 -16.56 -9.99 8.31
C PHE A 338 -16.99 -9.72 6.87
N HIS A 339 -18.27 -9.40 6.64
CA HIS A 339 -18.82 -9.19 5.29
C HIS A 339 -18.11 -8.05 4.53
N ASN A 340 -17.68 -7.00 5.23
CA ASN A 340 -16.94 -5.89 4.63
C ASN A 340 -15.49 -6.23 4.26
N ARG A 341 -14.93 -7.32 4.79
CA ARG A 341 -13.50 -7.67 4.64
C ARG A 341 -13.28 -8.97 3.90
N PHE A 342 -14.23 -9.89 3.95
CA PHE A 342 -14.14 -11.23 3.38
C PHE A 342 -15.35 -11.55 2.51
N TRP A 343 -15.12 -12.37 1.49
CA TRP A 343 -16.18 -13.13 0.83
C TRP A 343 -16.71 -14.21 1.78
N GLY A 344 -17.89 -14.78 1.48
CA GLY A 344 -18.53 -15.77 2.37
C GLY A 344 -17.72 -17.07 2.57
N ASP A 345 -16.80 -17.39 1.67
CA ASP A 345 -15.83 -18.50 1.80
C ASP A 345 -14.63 -18.17 2.70
N GLY A 346 -14.55 -16.94 3.22
CA GLY A 346 -13.43 -16.46 4.04
C GLY A 346 -12.26 -15.93 3.22
N MET A 347 -12.34 -15.88 1.88
CA MET A 347 -11.32 -15.23 1.05
C MET A 347 -11.37 -13.72 1.25
N ILE A 348 -10.20 -13.09 1.39
CA ILE A 348 -10.11 -11.65 1.59
C ILE A 348 -10.61 -10.88 0.35
N ARG A 349 -11.48 -9.88 0.57
CA ARG A 349 -12.04 -9.03 -0.51
C ARG A 349 -11.53 -7.59 -0.51
N VAL A 350 -10.68 -7.22 0.46
CA VAL A 350 -10.09 -5.89 0.60
C VAL A 350 -8.56 -5.89 0.57
N THR A 351 -7.96 -4.81 0.07
CA THR A 351 -6.49 -4.65 -0.04
C THR A 351 -5.79 -4.41 1.30
N GLY A 352 -4.47 -4.61 1.35
CA GLY A 352 -3.62 -4.42 2.51
C GLY A 352 -3.79 -5.54 3.53
N ARG A 353 -4.36 -6.67 3.12
CA ARG A 353 -4.76 -7.82 3.96
C ARG A 353 -4.33 -9.14 3.32
N GLU A 354 -3.29 -9.09 2.50
CA GLU A 354 -2.83 -10.17 1.63
C GLU A 354 -2.40 -11.42 2.43
N PHE A 355 -1.91 -11.26 3.66
CA PHE A 355 -1.48 -12.39 4.48
C PHE A 355 -2.63 -13.32 4.87
N ASN A 356 -3.87 -12.82 4.98
CA ASN A 356 -5.04 -13.67 5.16
C ASN A 356 -5.19 -14.64 3.97
N GLY A 357 -5.01 -14.14 2.75
CA GLY A 357 -5.05 -14.96 1.54
C GLY A 357 -3.87 -15.93 1.44
N VAL A 358 -2.66 -15.47 1.76
CA VAL A 358 -1.48 -16.34 1.82
C VAL A 358 -1.72 -17.51 2.78
N GLN A 359 -2.19 -17.25 4.00
CA GLN A 359 -2.53 -18.31 4.97
C GLN A 359 -3.62 -19.26 4.48
N GLY A 360 -4.60 -18.74 3.72
CA GLY A 360 -5.67 -19.54 3.11
C GLY A 360 -5.22 -20.39 1.91
N SER A 361 -4.01 -20.16 1.40
CA SER A 361 -3.48 -20.86 0.21
C SER A 361 -3.01 -22.27 0.56
N PRO A 362 -3.29 -23.30 -0.28
CA PRO A 362 -2.70 -24.63 -0.12
C PRO A 362 -1.16 -24.60 -0.10
N CYS A 363 -0.55 -23.67 -0.85
CA CYS A 363 0.90 -23.47 -0.89
C CYS A 363 1.51 -23.17 0.49
N PHE A 364 0.76 -22.46 1.35
CA PHE A 364 1.24 -22.07 2.69
C PHE A 364 1.29 -23.26 3.66
N ARG A 365 0.47 -24.29 3.45
CA ARG A 365 0.48 -25.52 4.26
C ARG A 365 1.81 -26.27 4.19
N GLY A 366 2.59 -26.08 3.12
CA GLY A 366 3.90 -26.69 2.93
C GLY A 366 5.01 -26.13 3.83
N GLY A 367 4.77 -25.06 4.58
CA GLY A 367 5.70 -24.52 5.59
C GLY A 367 6.86 -23.68 5.06
N GLU A 368 7.12 -23.67 3.75
CA GLU A 368 8.21 -22.88 3.13
C GLU A 368 7.72 -21.62 2.39
N PHE A 369 6.46 -21.61 1.93
CA PHE A 369 5.91 -20.49 1.17
C PHE A 369 5.61 -19.26 2.06
N SER A 370 6.02 -18.07 1.62
CA SER A 370 5.71 -16.79 2.28
C SER A 370 5.71 -15.63 1.29
N CYS A 371 5.49 -14.41 1.79
CA CYS A 371 5.55 -13.18 1.01
C CYS A 371 6.88 -13.06 0.24
N ILE A 372 8.00 -13.39 0.89
CA ILE A 372 9.33 -13.27 0.29
C ILE A 372 9.67 -14.42 -0.68
N SER A 373 8.76 -15.37 -0.92
CA SER A 373 8.88 -16.29 -2.06
C SER A 373 8.74 -15.53 -3.39
N CYS A 374 8.01 -14.41 -3.40
CA CYS A 374 7.79 -13.57 -4.59
C CYS A 374 8.36 -12.16 -4.44
N HIS A 375 8.34 -11.60 -3.22
CA HIS A 375 8.81 -10.24 -2.95
C HIS A 375 10.25 -10.21 -2.42
N GLU A 376 10.96 -9.12 -2.67
CA GLU A 376 12.25 -8.81 -2.05
C GLU A 376 12.20 -7.41 -1.45
N MET A 377 12.57 -7.26 -0.17
CA MET A 377 12.50 -5.98 0.52
C MET A 377 13.72 -5.09 0.26
N HIS A 378 14.80 -5.68 -0.28
CA HIS A 378 16.02 -5.00 -0.65
C HIS A 378 16.52 -5.49 -2.01
N LEU A 379 17.23 -4.60 -2.70
CA LEU A 379 17.77 -4.89 -4.01
C LEU A 379 19.07 -5.71 -3.91
N ASP A 380 18.93 -7.03 -3.71
CA ASP A 380 20.06 -7.96 -3.57
C ASP A 380 20.21 -9.00 -4.72
N SER A 381 19.17 -9.24 -5.52
CA SER A 381 19.11 -10.28 -6.56
C SER A 381 19.82 -9.88 -7.87
N PRO A 382 20.51 -10.80 -8.56
CA PRO A 382 21.01 -10.57 -9.92
C PRO A 382 19.87 -10.31 -10.92
N GLY A 383 20.08 -9.38 -11.87
CA GLY A 383 19.11 -9.09 -12.93
C GLY A 383 17.93 -8.21 -12.48
N GLN A 384 18.13 -7.40 -11.44
CA GLN A 384 17.12 -6.51 -10.89
C GLN A 384 16.70 -5.38 -11.82
N ALA A 385 15.43 -5.02 -11.71
CA ALA A 385 14.92 -3.77 -12.24
C ALA A 385 15.57 -2.59 -11.51
N ASP A 386 15.57 -1.41 -12.14
CA ASP A 386 15.98 -0.20 -11.43
C ASP A 386 15.07 0.04 -10.20
N VAL A 387 15.61 0.77 -9.22
CA VAL A 387 14.96 0.95 -7.91
C VAL A 387 13.58 1.59 -7.99
N LYS A 388 13.31 2.45 -8.98
CA LYS A 388 11.99 3.08 -9.12
C LYS A 388 10.98 2.08 -9.66
N THR A 389 11.39 1.27 -10.63
CA THR A 389 10.55 0.20 -11.17
C THR A 389 10.24 -0.84 -10.09
N TRP A 390 11.25 -1.33 -9.36
CA TRP A 390 11.05 -2.27 -8.26
C TRP A 390 10.09 -1.76 -7.18
N ALA A 391 10.24 -0.49 -6.74
CA ALA A 391 9.34 0.09 -5.76
C ALA A 391 7.88 0.15 -6.27
N ARG A 392 7.66 0.42 -7.57
CA ARG A 392 6.34 0.51 -8.20
C ARG A 392 5.72 -0.82 -8.57
N THR A 393 6.50 -1.88 -8.72
CA THR A 393 5.99 -3.23 -9.02
C THR A 393 5.71 -4.02 -7.74
N GLY A 394 5.47 -3.36 -6.61
CA GLY A 394 5.21 -4.03 -5.34
C GLY A 394 6.44 -4.72 -4.76
N GLN A 395 7.65 -4.29 -5.12
CA GLN A 395 8.91 -4.88 -4.67
C GLN A 395 9.04 -6.37 -5.01
N LEU A 396 8.58 -6.76 -6.19
CA LEU A 396 8.71 -8.14 -6.68
C LEU A 396 10.17 -8.46 -7.03
N LYS A 397 10.58 -9.70 -6.75
CA LYS A 397 11.85 -10.23 -7.27
C LYS A 397 11.82 -10.30 -8.80
N PRO A 398 12.98 -10.37 -9.47
CA PRO A 398 13.04 -10.55 -10.91
C PRO A 398 12.16 -11.72 -11.39
N LYS A 399 11.35 -11.47 -12.41
CA LYS A 399 10.40 -12.42 -13.04
C LYS A 399 9.23 -12.88 -12.15
N MET A 400 9.06 -12.37 -10.93
CA MET A 400 7.92 -12.72 -10.06
C MET A 400 6.62 -11.98 -10.40
N ASP A 401 6.64 -11.20 -11.47
CA ASP A 401 5.47 -10.71 -12.20
C ASP A 401 5.04 -11.70 -13.32
N SER A 402 5.76 -12.82 -13.47
CA SER A 402 5.53 -13.87 -14.46
C SER A 402 5.32 -15.24 -13.86
N ASP A 403 4.83 -16.19 -14.67
CA ASP A 403 4.56 -17.58 -14.24
C ASP A 403 5.80 -18.28 -13.68
N ALA A 404 7.01 -17.72 -13.91
CA ALA A 404 8.23 -18.13 -13.22
C ALA A 404 8.03 -18.22 -11.69
N ALA A 405 7.19 -17.38 -11.08
CA ALA A 405 6.90 -17.46 -9.65
C ALA A 405 6.22 -18.76 -9.23
N CYS A 406 5.26 -19.25 -10.02
CA CYS A 406 4.57 -20.51 -9.76
C CYS A 406 5.47 -21.69 -10.13
N LEU A 407 6.21 -21.57 -11.24
CA LEU A 407 7.11 -22.61 -11.76
C LEU A 407 8.36 -22.84 -10.90
N GLN A 408 8.60 -22.02 -9.87
CA GLN A 408 9.61 -22.31 -8.83
C GLN A 408 9.38 -23.69 -8.21
N CYS A 409 8.11 -24.01 -7.93
CA CYS A 409 7.68 -25.26 -7.33
C CYS A 409 6.93 -26.16 -8.32
N HIS A 410 6.18 -25.59 -9.27
CA HIS A 410 5.32 -26.33 -10.20
C HIS A 410 5.97 -26.57 -11.56
N LYS A 411 7.21 -27.06 -11.58
CA LYS A 411 8.05 -27.16 -12.79
C LYS A 411 7.39 -27.95 -13.93
N ASP A 412 6.68 -29.03 -13.61
CA ASP A 412 6.04 -29.90 -14.60
C ASP A 412 4.91 -29.22 -15.39
N LEU A 413 4.40 -28.08 -14.90
CA LEU A 413 3.37 -27.32 -15.62
C LEU A 413 3.95 -26.57 -16.82
N SER A 414 5.25 -26.28 -16.87
CA SER A 414 5.83 -25.57 -18.01
C SER A 414 5.70 -26.37 -19.31
N ALA A 415 5.89 -27.70 -19.23
CA ALA A 415 5.78 -28.60 -20.37
C ALA A 415 4.33 -28.90 -20.79
N ARG A 416 3.37 -28.66 -19.89
CA ARG A 416 1.93 -28.96 -20.10
C ARG A 416 1.08 -27.70 -20.05
N LEU A 417 1.65 -26.53 -20.28
CA LEU A 417 0.98 -25.24 -20.08
C LEU A 417 -0.36 -25.18 -20.82
N VAL A 418 -0.36 -25.35 -22.14
CA VAL A 418 -1.58 -25.31 -22.97
C VAL A 418 -2.58 -26.40 -22.58
N ALA A 419 -2.09 -27.60 -22.29
CA ALA A 419 -2.94 -28.71 -21.87
C ALA A 419 -3.56 -28.49 -20.49
N HIS A 420 -2.90 -27.73 -19.62
CA HIS A 420 -3.39 -27.38 -18.30
C HIS A 420 -4.31 -26.17 -18.34
N THR A 421 -3.97 -25.13 -19.09
CA THR A 421 -4.72 -23.86 -19.10
C THR A 421 -5.85 -23.86 -20.10
N HIS A 422 -5.81 -24.73 -21.11
CA HIS A 422 -6.72 -24.76 -22.26
C HIS A 422 -6.71 -23.46 -23.07
N HIS A 423 -5.61 -22.71 -23.00
CA HIS A 423 -5.40 -21.47 -23.75
C HIS A 423 -4.09 -21.54 -24.54
N SER A 424 -3.94 -20.72 -25.59
CA SER A 424 -2.65 -20.62 -26.31
C SER A 424 -1.55 -20.17 -25.35
N ALA A 425 -0.32 -20.65 -25.55
CA ALA A 425 0.79 -20.43 -24.61
C ALA A 425 1.14 -18.96 -24.41
N ASP A 426 0.90 -18.13 -25.43
CA ASP A 426 1.17 -16.69 -25.45
C ASP A 426 -0.01 -15.82 -24.98
N SER A 427 -1.19 -16.42 -24.77
CA SER A 427 -2.37 -15.67 -24.33
C SER A 427 -2.34 -15.33 -22.84
N SER A 428 -3.12 -14.31 -22.47
CA SER A 428 -3.37 -13.96 -21.06
C SER A 428 -3.99 -15.10 -20.27
N GLY A 429 -4.76 -16.00 -20.91
CA GLY A 429 -5.37 -17.16 -20.27
C GLY A 429 -4.37 -18.23 -19.83
N SER A 430 -3.15 -18.23 -20.39
CA SER A 430 -2.07 -19.12 -19.94
C SER A 430 -1.26 -18.59 -18.76
N ARG A 431 -1.61 -17.43 -18.21
CA ARG A 431 -0.95 -16.89 -17.01
C ARG A 431 -1.52 -17.53 -15.76
N CYS A 432 -0.69 -18.24 -14.99
CA CYS A 432 -1.08 -18.91 -13.75
C CYS A 432 -1.82 -17.96 -12.80
N TYR A 433 -1.33 -16.72 -12.69
CA TYR A 433 -1.94 -15.68 -11.87
C TYR A 433 -3.38 -15.35 -12.24
N ASN A 434 -3.75 -15.39 -13.52
CA ASN A 434 -5.09 -14.96 -13.95
C ASN A 434 -6.17 -15.93 -13.50
N CYS A 435 -5.85 -17.23 -13.42
CA CYS A 435 -6.77 -18.26 -12.93
C CYS A 435 -6.64 -18.48 -11.41
N HIS A 436 -5.41 -18.54 -10.89
CA HIS A 436 -5.16 -18.95 -9.51
C HIS A 436 -5.04 -17.79 -8.51
N MET A 437 -4.87 -16.57 -8.99
CA MET A 437 -4.84 -15.34 -8.19
C MET A 437 -5.73 -14.27 -8.86
N PRO A 438 -7.04 -14.55 -9.02
CA PRO A 438 -7.95 -13.68 -9.76
C PRO A 438 -8.11 -12.34 -9.04
N ARG A 439 -8.54 -11.32 -9.79
CA ARG A 439 -8.77 -9.97 -9.25
C ARG A 439 -10.12 -9.88 -8.56
N THR A 440 -10.16 -10.40 -7.33
CA THR A 440 -11.36 -10.47 -6.48
C THR A 440 -11.20 -9.67 -5.19
N THR A 441 -10.13 -8.90 -5.08
CA THR A 441 -9.83 -8.01 -3.95
C THR A 441 -9.92 -6.57 -4.44
N PHE A 442 -10.54 -5.67 -3.68
CA PHE A 442 -10.71 -4.27 -4.06
C PHE A 442 -10.22 -3.31 -2.97
N GLY A 443 -9.61 -2.20 -3.38
CA GLY A 443 -9.33 -1.07 -2.49
C GLY A 443 -8.42 -0.05 -3.15
N LEU A 444 -8.36 1.15 -2.57
CA LEU A 444 -7.64 2.29 -3.15
C LEU A 444 -8.02 2.56 -4.61
N LEU A 445 -9.32 2.40 -4.93
CA LEU A 445 -9.88 2.58 -6.28
C LEU A 445 -9.23 1.66 -7.34
N HIS A 446 -8.91 0.42 -6.96
CA HIS A 446 -8.30 -0.55 -7.86
C HIS A 446 -8.66 -2.00 -7.51
N ALA A 447 -8.87 -2.84 -8.54
CA ALA A 447 -8.99 -4.28 -8.36
C ALA A 447 -7.61 -4.95 -8.32
N MET A 448 -7.35 -5.71 -7.26
CA MET A 448 -6.08 -6.35 -6.97
C MET A 448 -6.21 -7.86 -7.00
N ARG A 449 -5.10 -8.54 -7.27
CA ARG A 449 -5.03 -9.99 -7.23
C ARG A 449 -5.25 -10.49 -5.81
N SER A 450 -6.12 -11.49 -5.67
CA SER A 450 -6.17 -12.27 -4.44
C SER A 450 -4.83 -12.96 -4.23
N HIS A 451 -4.31 -12.87 -3.01
CA HIS A 451 -3.13 -13.62 -2.59
C HIS A 451 -3.48 -15.00 -2.03
N GLN A 452 -4.76 -15.39 -2.11
CA GLN A 452 -5.19 -16.76 -1.88
C GLN A 452 -5.10 -17.55 -3.18
N VAL A 453 -4.04 -18.34 -3.31
CA VAL A 453 -3.83 -19.22 -4.45
C VAL A 453 -4.85 -20.35 -4.39
N SER A 454 -5.79 -20.39 -5.34
CA SER A 454 -6.86 -21.40 -5.38
C SER A 454 -7.13 -21.85 -6.82
N SER A 455 -7.82 -22.96 -7.01
CA SER A 455 -8.33 -23.35 -8.34
C SER A 455 -9.66 -22.67 -8.61
N PRO A 456 -9.91 -22.19 -9.85
CA PRO A 456 -11.19 -21.56 -10.19
C PRO A 456 -12.34 -22.57 -10.14
N THR A 457 -13.49 -22.11 -9.64
CA THR A 457 -14.74 -22.86 -9.64
C THR A 457 -15.90 -21.92 -9.92
N VAL A 458 -17.03 -22.41 -10.43
CA VAL A 458 -18.27 -21.62 -10.48
C VAL A 458 -19.01 -21.62 -9.14
N GLN A 459 -18.74 -22.60 -8.27
CA GLN A 459 -19.40 -22.75 -6.98
C GLN A 459 -19.22 -21.52 -6.07
N GLU A 460 -18.05 -20.89 -6.09
CA GLU A 460 -17.78 -19.68 -5.30
C GLU A 460 -18.67 -18.48 -5.71
N SER A 461 -18.98 -18.37 -7.01
CA SER A 461 -19.87 -17.34 -7.53
C SER A 461 -21.32 -17.56 -7.09
N LEU A 462 -21.77 -18.81 -7.12
CA LEU A 462 -23.14 -19.19 -6.71
C LEU A 462 -23.34 -19.08 -5.20
N ALA A 463 -22.39 -19.57 -4.41
CA ALA A 463 -22.54 -19.64 -2.96
C ALA A 463 -22.24 -18.30 -2.25
N TYR A 464 -21.32 -17.50 -2.79
CA TYR A 464 -20.75 -16.35 -2.07
C TYR A 464 -20.72 -15.06 -2.89
N GLY A 465 -21.19 -15.08 -4.14
CA GLY A 465 -21.14 -13.92 -5.03
C GLY A 465 -19.74 -13.53 -5.50
N ARG A 466 -18.70 -14.28 -5.16
CA ARG A 466 -17.32 -13.97 -5.57
C ARG A 466 -17.16 -14.21 -7.07
N PRO A 467 -16.76 -13.22 -7.88
CA PRO A 467 -16.53 -13.43 -9.30
C PRO A 467 -15.43 -14.48 -9.53
N ASN A 468 -15.72 -15.49 -10.37
CA ASN A 468 -14.74 -16.51 -10.71
C ASN A 468 -13.77 -16.03 -11.80
N ALA A 469 -12.60 -16.67 -11.87
CA ALA A 469 -11.53 -16.25 -12.76
C ALA A 469 -11.90 -16.27 -14.26
N CYS A 470 -12.75 -17.22 -14.69
CA CYS A 470 -13.13 -17.36 -16.10
C CYS A 470 -13.97 -16.17 -16.56
N ASN A 471 -15.02 -15.84 -15.80
CA ASN A 471 -15.92 -14.73 -16.10
C ASN A 471 -15.35 -13.34 -15.78
N LEU A 472 -14.10 -13.24 -15.32
CA LEU A 472 -13.35 -11.98 -15.24
C LEU A 472 -12.58 -11.66 -16.54
N CYS A 473 -12.41 -12.63 -17.44
CA CYS A 473 -11.90 -12.42 -18.81
C CYS A 473 -13.04 -12.56 -19.84
N HIS A 474 -13.83 -13.63 -19.72
CA HIS A 474 -14.97 -13.94 -20.57
C HIS A 474 -16.22 -13.25 -20.05
N LEU A 475 -16.21 -11.92 -20.08
CA LEU A 475 -17.28 -11.07 -19.55
C LEU A 475 -18.61 -11.29 -20.30
N ASP A 476 -18.55 -11.77 -21.54
CA ASP A 476 -19.64 -12.09 -22.44
C ASP A 476 -20.28 -13.47 -22.17
N GLN A 477 -19.65 -14.29 -21.33
CA GLN A 477 -20.07 -15.68 -21.09
C GLN A 477 -20.86 -15.86 -19.80
N THR A 478 -21.72 -16.88 -19.78
CA THR A 478 -22.57 -17.23 -18.64
C THR A 478 -21.83 -18.05 -17.59
N LEU A 479 -22.42 -18.23 -16.40
CA LEU A 479 -21.89 -19.18 -15.41
C LEU A 479 -22.01 -20.62 -15.89
N ALA A 480 -23.05 -20.95 -16.66
CA ALA A 480 -23.20 -22.26 -17.28
C ALA A 480 -22.05 -22.58 -18.24
N TRP A 481 -21.63 -21.62 -19.06
CA TRP A 481 -20.49 -21.79 -19.95
C TRP A 481 -19.20 -22.10 -19.17
N ALA A 482 -18.93 -21.34 -18.11
CA ALA A 482 -17.76 -21.57 -17.27
C ALA A 482 -17.81 -22.95 -16.60
N ALA A 483 -18.97 -23.34 -16.06
CA ALA A 483 -19.17 -24.62 -15.39
C ALA A 483 -18.96 -25.80 -16.37
N GLN A 484 -19.51 -25.72 -17.58
CA GLN A 484 -19.36 -26.75 -18.61
C GLN A 484 -17.90 -26.97 -19.00
N ASN A 485 -17.14 -25.87 -19.20
CA ASN A 485 -15.72 -25.98 -19.53
C ASN A 485 -14.90 -26.53 -18.36
N LEU A 486 -15.15 -26.08 -17.12
CA LEU A 486 -14.48 -26.60 -15.93
C LEU A 486 -14.79 -28.09 -15.69
N HIS A 487 -16.01 -28.52 -15.98
CA HIS A 487 -16.40 -29.94 -15.93
C HIS A 487 -15.67 -30.73 -17.02
N ALA A 488 -15.71 -30.28 -18.27
CA ALA A 488 -15.08 -30.99 -19.39
C ALA A 488 -13.55 -31.11 -19.23
N TRP A 489 -12.89 -30.09 -18.69
CA TRP A 489 -11.42 -30.03 -18.58
C TRP A 489 -10.88 -30.69 -17.31
N TYR A 490 -11.56 -30.51 -16.18
CA TYR A 490 -11.04 -30.90 -14.86
C TYR A 490 -11.98 -31.82 -14.08
N ASN A 491 -13.08 -32.28 -14.68
CA ASN A 491 -14.09 -33.12 -14.05
C ASN A 491 -14.67 -32.51 -12.76
N GLN A 492 -14.77 -31.18 -12.69
CA GLN A 492 -15.46 -30.50 -11.58
C GLN A 492 -16.95 -30.86 -11.60
N PRO A 493 -17.62 -30.97 -10.43
CA PRO A 493 -19.06 -31.24 -10.40
C PRO A 493 -19.84 -30.09 -11.06
N MET A 494 -20.82 -30.45 -11.90
CA MET A 494 -21.75 -29.47 -12.47
C MET A 494 -22.70 -28.96 -11.37
N PRO A 495 -22.70 -27.66 -11.05
CA PRO A 495 -23.59 -27.12 -10.03
C PRO A 495 -25.02 -26.98 -10.56
N GLU A 496 -25.97 -26.79 -9.65
CA GLU A 496 -27.31 -26.33 -10.02
C GLU A 496 -27.25 -24.85 -10.44
N LEU A 497 -27.81 -24.55 -11.60
CA LEU A 497 -27.76 -23.22 -12.22
C LEU A 497 -29.18 -22.72 -12.49
N SER A 498 -29.43 -21.47 -12.12
CA SER A 498 -30.69 -20.78 -12.42
C SER A 498 -30.86 -20.53 -13.93
N GLN A 499 -32.02 -20.03 -14.33
CA GLN A 499 -32.23 -19.66 -15.73
C GLN A 499 -31.30 -18.50 -16.15
N ASP A 500 -31.18 -17.46 -15.32
CA ASP A 500 -30.29 -16.32 -15.58
C ASP A 500 -28.83 -16.77 -15.71
N ASP A 501 -28.36 -17.70 -14.85
CA ASP A 501 -26.99 -18.26 -14.92
C ASP A 501 -26.69 -19.04 -16.20
N ARG A 502 -27.72 -19.48 -16.91
CA ARG A 502 -27.62 -20.22 -18.18
C ARG A 502 -27.71 -19.32 -19.39
N THR A 503 -28.41 -18.19 -19.29
CA THR A 503 -28.77 -17.37 -20.46
C THR A 503 -28.17 -15.97 -20.45
N ILE A 504 -27.77 -15.44 -19.30
CA ILE A 504 -27.23 -14.09 -19.15
C ILE A 504 -25.76 -14.16 -18.75
N ALA A 505 -24.92 -13.39 -19.43
CA ALA A 505 -23.51 -13.28 -19.12
C ALA A 505 -23.29 -12.90 -17.64
N ALA A 506 -22.39 -13.59 -16.95
CA ALA A 506 -22.21 -13.43 -15.51
C ALA A 506 -21.83 -11.99 -15.13
N ALA A 507 -20.97 -11.35 -15.93
CA ALA A 507 -20.59 -9.95 -15.75
C ALA A 507 -21.78 -9.00 -15.84
N VAL A 508 -22.73 -9.25 -16.75
CA VAL A 508 -23.96 -8.43 -16.88
C VAL A 508 -24.83 -8.57 -15.64
N GLN A 509 -24.98 -9.79 -15.11
CA GLN A 509 -25.72 -10.00 -13.86
C GLN A 509 -25.05 -9.25 -12.69
N TRP A 510 -23.73 -9.37 -12.56
CA TRP A 510 -22.97 -8.75 -11.47
C TRP A 510 -22.95 -7.23 -11.55
N ILE A 511 -22.80 -6.62 -12.73
CA ILE A 511 -22.76 -5.16 -12.86
C ILE A 511 -24.14 -4.52 -12.65
N LEU A 512 -25.24 -5.22 -12.97
CA LEU A 512 -26.59 -4.68 -12.84
C LEU A 512 -27.27 -4.99 -11.49
N LYS A 513 -27.06 -6.20 -10.96
CA LYS A 513 -27.78 -6.71 -9.78
C LYS A 513 -26.85 -7.04 -8.60
N GLY A 514 -25.54 -7.10 -8.83
CA GLY A 514 -24.57 -7.49 -7.80
C GLY A 514 -24.41 -6.45 -6.70
N ASP A 515 -23.76 -6.85 -5.61
CA ASP A 515 -23.35 -5.93 -4.54
C ASP A 515 -22.31 -4.90 -5.05
N ALA A 516 -22.04 -3.86 -4.26
CA ALA A 516 -21.10 -2.81 -4.68
C ALA A 516 -19.69 -3.34 -4.99
N GLY A 517 -19.27 -4.43 -4.33
CA GLY A 517 -17.98 -5.08 -4.57
C GLY A 517 -17.96 -5.87 -5.87
N GLN A 518 -19.05 -6.54 -6.24
CA GLN A 518 -19.20 -7.17 -7.54
C GLN A 518 -19.22 -6.11 -8.64
N ARG A 519 -20.04 -5.06 -8.50
CA ARG A 519 -20.16 -4.00 -9.51
C ARG A 519 -18.83 -3.29 -9.75
N VAL A 520 -18.07 -2.96 -8.70
CA VAL A 520 -16.76 -2.30 -8.86
C VAL A 520 -15.73 -3.21 -9.54
N LEU A 521 -15.69 -4.51 -9.19
CA LEU A 521 -14.78 -5.46 -9.82
C LEU A 521 -15.10 -5.67 -11.30
N ILE A 522 -16.39 -5.70 -11.68
CA ILE A 522 -16.79 -5.81 -13.08
C ILE A 522 -16.60 -4.50 -13.84
N ALA A 523 -16.93 -3.35 -13.24
CA ALA A 523 -16.64 -2.04 -13.82
C ALA A 523 -15.14 -1.91 -14.13
N TRP A 524 -14.27 -2.28 -13.19
CA TRP A 524 -12.82 -2.34 -13.42
C TRP A 524 -12.46 -3.38 -14.50
N GLY A 525 -13.04 -4.58 -14.44
CA GLY A 525 -12.78 -5.68 -15.37
C GLY A 525 -13.11 -5.34 -16.83
N MET A 526 -14.16 -4.56 -17.07
CA MET A 526 -14.52 -4.06 -18.41
C MET A 526 -13.46 -3.10 -18.99
N GLY A 527 -12.61 -2.50 -18.16
CA GLY A 527 -11.44 -1.71 -18.59
C GLY A 527 -10.16 -2.52 -18.75
N TRP A 528 -10.14 -3.78 -18.32
CA TRP A 528 -8.95 -4.61 -18.37
C TRP A 528 -8.71 -5.11 -19.79
N GLU A 529 -7.55 -4.78 -20.36
CA GLU A 529 -7.19 -5.09 -21.75
C GLU A 529 -7.39 -6.58 -22.12
N SER A 530 -7.04 -7.50 -21.21
CA SER A 530 -7.22 -8.94 -21.47
C SER A 530 -8.69 -9.32 -21.59
N ALA A 531 -9.56 -8.79 -20.72
CA ALA A 531 -10.99 -9.06 -20.78
C ALA A 531 -11.62 -8.45 -22.04
N GLN A 532 -11.23 -7.22 -22.43
CA GLN A 532 -11.70 -6.60 -23.66
C GLN A 532 -11.30 -7.37 -24.92
N LYS A 533 -10.06 -7.88 -24.98
CA LYS A 533 -9.60 -8.70 -26.12
C LYS A 533 -10.36 -10.02 -26.20
N THR A 534 -10.74 -10.59 -25.06
CA THR A 534 -11.45 -11.86 -24.98
C THR A 534 -12.95 -11.73 -25.25
N ALA A 535 -13.62 -10.74 -24.64
CA ALA A 535 -15.08 -10.60 -24.66
C ALA A 535 -15.60 -9.61 -25.72
N GLY A 536 -14.70 -8.89 -26.40
CA GLY A 536 -15.07 -7.78 -27.28
C GLY A 536 -15.39 -6.49 -26.52
N ARG A 537 -15.50 -5.37 -27.24
CA ARG A 537 -15.67 -4.03 -26.66
C ARG A 537 -17.07 -3.43 -26.88
N ASP A 538 -17.73 -3.78 -27.99
CA ASP A 538 -18.89 -3.05 -28.50
C ASP A 538 -20.07 -3.01 -27.51
N TRP A 539 -20.23 -4.06 -26.71
CA TRP A 539 -21.32 -4.16 -25.75
C TRP A 539 -20.99 -3.54 -24.38
N LEU A 540 -19.75 -3.14 -24.12
CA LEU A 540 -19.32 -2.62 -22.81
C LEU A 540 -19.81 -1.20 -22.53
N TYR A 541 -19.91 -0.37 -23.59
CA TYR A 541 -20.31 1.03 -23.51
C TYR A 541 -21.59 1.29 -22.69
N PRO A 542 -22.75 0.68 -23.01
CA PRO A 542 -24.00 0.97 -22.29
C PRO A 542 -23.91 0.61 -20.80
N TYR A 543 -23.22 -0.48 -20.44
CA TYR A 543 -23.06 -0.88 -19.05
C TYR A 543 -22.13 0.05 -18.27
N LEU A 544 -21.02 0.48 -18.86
CA LEU A 544 -20.11 1.44 -18.24
C LEU A 544 -20.76 2.81 -18.06
N ILE A 545 -21.46 3.31 -19.09
CA ILE A 545 -22.18 4.59 -19.04
C ILE A 545 -23.29 4.55 -17.98
N TYR A 546 -24.06 3.45 -17.92
CA TYR A 546 -25.04 3.24 -16.85
C TYR A 546 -24.38 3.23 -15.46
N THR A 547 -23.24 2.56 -15.32
CA THR A 547 -22.54 2.42 -14.04
C THR A 547 -21.89 3.73 -13.56
N MET A 548 -21.72 4.72 -14.44
CA MET A 548 -21.28 6.06 -14.03
C MET A 548 -22.29 6.79 -13.14
N THR A 549 -23.53 6.33 -13.02
CA THR A 549 -24.52 6.88 -12.09
C THR A 549 -24.73 6.00 -10.85
N ASP A 550 -23.87 5.01 -10.60
CA ASP A 550 -23.94 4.14 -9.42
C ASP A 550 -23.95 4.96 -8.12
N THR A 551 -24.64 4.48 -7.09
CA THR A 551 -24.69 5.13 -5.79
C THR A 551 -23.33 5.21 -5.09
N TYR A 552 -22.43 4.25 -5.34
CA TYR A 552 -21.09 4.19 -4.77
C TYR A 552 -20.07 4.93 -5.64
N ALA A 553 -19.38 5.92 -5.06
CA ALA A 553 -18.41 6.73 -5.77
C ALA A 553 -17.24 5.91 -6.36
N ALA A 554 -16.77 4.89 -5.63
CA ALA A 554 -15.72 4.00 -6.13
C ALA A 554 -16.15 3.21 -7.38
N VAL A 555 -17.42 2.79 -7.46
CA VAL A 555 -17.98 2.11 -8.63
C VAL A 555 -18.01 3.06 -9.82
N ARG A 556 -18.45 4.31 -9.62
CA ARG A 556 -18.45 5.35 -10.66
C ARG A 556 -17.04 5.67 -11.16
N PHE A 557 -16.06 5.70 -10.26
CA PHE A 557 -14.66 5.94 -10.60
C PHE A 557 -14.16 4.87 -11.57
N ASP A 558 -14.30 3.59 -11.24
CA ASP A 558 -13.82 2.52 -12.11
C ASP A 558 -14.63 2.43 -13.41
N ALA A 559 -15.93 2.70 -13.40
CA ALA A 559 -16.72 2.78 -14.63
C ALA A 559 -16.19 3.87 -15.58
N TRP A 560 -15.87 5.05 -15.05
CA TRP A 560 -15.25 6.12 -15.81
C TRP A 560 -13.87 5.74 -16.34
N LYS A 561 -12.98 5.21 -15.49
CA LYS A 561 -11.63 4.82 -15.91
C LYS A 561 -11.68 3.72 -16.97
N SER A 562 -12.57 2.76 -16.84
CA SER A 562 -12.78 1.71 -17.84
C SER A 562 -13.35 2.27 -19.14
N LEU A 563 -14.28 3.21 -19.09
CA LEU A 563 -14.81 3.87 -20.28
C LEU A 563 -13.70 4.60 -21.05
N GLN A 564 -12.75 5.25 -20.38
CA GLN A 564 -11.61 5.90 -21.02
C GLN A 564 -10.69 4.95 -21.80
N THR A 565 -10.76 3.64 -21.55
CA THR A 565 -10.00 2.65 -22.33
C THR A 565 -10.67 2.26 -23.65
N LEU A 566 -11.93 2.66 -23.86
CA LEU A 566 -12.68 2.35 -25.08
C LEU A 566 -12.47 3.43 -26.16
N PRO A 567 -12.49 3.04 -27.46
CA PRO A 567 -12.43 3.98 -28.57
C PRO A 567 -13.43 5.13 -28.42
N GLY A 568 -12.97 6.37 -28.59
CA GLY A 568 -13.79 7.59 -28.51
C GLY A 568 -13.82 8.27 -27.13
N PHE A 569 -13.34 7.62 -26.07
CA PHE A 569 -13.49 8.11 -24.69
C PHE A 569 -12.19 8.42 -23.95
N SER A 570 -11.02 8.32 -24.60
CA SER A 570 -9.71 8.54 -23.98
C SER A 570 -9.61 9.86 -23.19
N ASP A 571 -10.22 10.91 -23.73
CA ASP A 571 -10.20 12.26 -23.15
C ASP A 571 -11.51 12.63 -22.43
N PHE A 572 -12.41 11.66 -22.26
CA PHE A 572 -13.70 11.89 -21.62
C PHE A 572 -13.49 12.28 -20.15
N ARG A 573 -13.90 13.51 -19.81
CA ARG A 573 -13.79 14.04 -18.45
C ARG A 573 -15.05 13.75 -17.65
N PHE A 574 -14.85 13.31 -16.42
CA PHE A 574 -15.93 12.99 -15.50
C PHE A 574 -15.54 13.33 -14.07
N ASN A 575 -16.47 13.93 -13.33
CA ASN A 575 -16.32 14.14 -11.90
C ASN A 575 -17.16 13.08 -11.16
N PHE A 576 -16.52 12.00 -10.75
CA PHE A 576 -17.19 10.88 -10.07
C PHE A 576 -17.74 11.24 -8.68
N THR A 577 -17.37 12.39 -8.11
CA THR A 577 -17.84 12.87 -6.81
C THR A 577 -18.98 13.89 -6.92
N ALA A 578 -19.42 14.21 -8.15
CA ALA A 578 -20.45 15.22 -8.39
C ALA A 578 -21.84 14.81 -7.87
N PRO A 579 -22.76 15.79 -7.67
CA PRO A 579 -24.16 15.51 -7.37
C PRO A 579 -24.86 14.71 -8.49
N GLU A 580 -25.93 14.00 -8.13
CA GLU A 580 -26.67 13.09 -9.02
C GLU A 580 -27.14 13.72 -10.34
N SER A 581 -27.59 14.98 -10.32
CA SER A 581 -28.00 15.69 -11.54
C SER A 581 -26.86 15.84 -12.54
N SER A 582 -25.66 16.22 -12.06
CA SER A 582 -24.46 16.35 -12.89
C SER A 582 -23.92 15.01 -13.37
N LEU A 583 -24.05 13.96 -12.56
CA LEU A 583 -23.71 12.59 -12.97
C LEU A 583 -24.62 12.12 -14.12
N SER A 584 -25.93 12.36 -13.99
CA SER A 584 -26.93 11.99 -15.00
C SER A 584 -26.71 12.73 -16.32
N GLU A 585 -26.42 14.04 -16.27
CA GLU A 585 -26.08 14.82 -17.46
C GLU A 585 -24.79 14.33 -18.13
N SER A 586 -23.77 14.00 -17.34
CA SER A 586 -22.51 13.46 -17.87
C SER A 586 -22.70 12.08 -18.51
N ALA A 587 -23.52 11.21 -17.92
CA ALA A 587 -23.86 9.91 -18.50
C ALA A 587 -24.65 10.07 -19.80
N LYS A 588 -25.58 11.03 -19.87
CA LYS A 588 -26.29 11.37 -21.12
C LYS A 588 -25.31 11.82 -22.22
N ARG A 589 -24.37 12.72 -21.89
CA ARG A 589 -23.32 13.16 -22.82
C ARG A 589 -22.38 12.03 -23.25
N ALA A 590 -22.18 11.03 -22.40
CA ALA A 590 -21.39 9.85 -22.77
C ALA A 590 -22.17 8.90 -23.70
N TYR A 591 -23.49 8.93 -23.66
CA TYR A 591 -24.35 8.13 -24.54
C TYR A 591 -24.53 8.76 -25.93
N GLU A 592 -24.66 10.09 -25.97
CA GLU A 592 -24.65 10.91 -27.20
C GLU A 592 -23.30 10.86 -27.90
#